data_AF-A0A4R6SG17-F1
#
_entry.id   AF-A0A4R6SG17-F1
#
_cell.length_a   1.000
_cell.length_b   1.000
_cell.length_c   1.000
_cell.angle_alpha   90.00
_cell.angle_beta   90.00
_cell.angle_gamma   90.00
#
_symmetry.space_group_name_H-M   'P 1'
#
loop_
_entity.id
_entity.type
_entity.pdbx_description
1 polymer ?
#
loop_
_entity_poly.entity_id
_entity_poly.type
_entity_poly.pdbx_seq_one_letter_code
_entity_poly.pdbx_strand_id
1 'polypeptide(L)'
;MYCDRCERESDEYDTIYSYSYKPLPQFHGEGPLYLGLELEINCLRDRVSQCANTAVEALGSLGYLKEDGSISLGFELVTHPMSYEWAIQNFPWKLLTALQDLGCDGEDVGLHVHVSREGFDSTAHRYRWLKFIYRNENPVCRIARRRSGEWASFRPADRANARSYAKGLKGDARYRAINTLPDKTYEMRVFASSLDPREVQAALALAAASVEYTRRLTVADVHRRSGWSWASFLAWTAAHPEYQPLNEEWADLACAC
;
A
#
# COMPACT_ATOMS: atom_id res chain seq x y z
N MET A 1 -52.26 -22.42 6.91
CA MET A 1 -51.57 -22.33 5.61
C MET A 1 -50.88 -20.97 5.60
N TYR A 2 -49.68 -20.93 6.20
CA TYR A 2 -48.88 -19.72 6.32
C TYR A 2 -47.90 -19.71 5.15
N CYS A 3 -47.73 -18.54 4.53
CA CYS A 3 -47.00 -18.37 3.28
C CYS A 3 -45.50 -18.61 3.48
N ASP A 4 -45.00 -19.72 2.95
CA ASP A 4 -43.61 -20.18 3.03
C ASP A 4 -42.73 -19.57 1.92
N ARG A 5 -42.88 -18.25 1.67
CA ARG A 5 -42.13 -17.54 0.62
C ARG A 5 -41.81 -16.09 1.01
N CYS A 6 -40.97 -15.92 2.03
CA CYS A 6 -40.27 -14.65 2.28
C CYS A 6 -38.83 -14.81 2.80
N GLU A 7 -38.20 -15.98 2.77
CA GLU A 7 -36.74 -16.09 2.96
C GLU A 7 -36.07 -16.18 1.61
N ARG A 8 -35.76 -15.03 1.04
CA ARG A 8 -34.77 -14.89 -0.02
C ARG A 8 -33.85 -13.74 0.36
N GLU A 9 -32.56 -14.05 0.37
CA GLU A 9 -31.39 -13.15 0.37
C GLU A 9 -30.91 -12.64 1.74
N SER A 10 -30.29 -13.53 2.53
CA SER A 10 -29.39 -13.12 3.64
C SER A 10 -28.06 -13.88 3.65
N ASP A 11 -27.55 -14.27 2.49
CA ASP A 11 -26.21 -14.88 2.32
C ASP A 11 -25.18 -13.85 1.79
N GLU A 12 -25.41 -12.55 2.00
CA GLU A 12 -24.45 -11.50 1.63
C GLU A 12 -23.31 -11.40 2.66
N TYR A 13 -22.29 -12.24 2.44
CA TYR A 13 -20.89 -12.08 2.89
C TYR A 13 -20.64 -11.94 4.40
N ASP A 14 -20.94 -12.98 5.18
CA ASP A 14 -20.53 -13.07 6.61
C ASP A 14 -19.00 -12.94 6.84
N THR A 15 -18.21 -12.95 5.76
CA THR A 15 -16.75 -12.84 5.74
C THR A 15 -16.20 -11.47 5.30
N ILE A 16 -17.04 -10.55 4.82
CA ILE A 16 -16.64 -9.19 4.42
C ILE A 16 -17.24 -8.20 5.42
N TYR A 17 -16.37 -7.53 6.19
CA TYR A 17 -16.83 -6.57 7.17
C TYR A 17 -17.23 -5.23 6.54
N SER A 18 -18.04 -4.44 7.24
CA SER A 18 -18.30 -3.05 6.82
C SER A 18 -17.02 -2.23 6.67
N TYR A 19 -17.04 -1.21 5.81
CA TYR A 19 -15.87 -0.35 5.55
C TYR A 19 -15.24 0.29 6.81
N SER A 20 -16.02 0.41 7.90
CA SER A 20 -15.58 1.00 9.16
C SER A 20 -14.88 0.02 10.11
N TYR A 21 -14.89 -1.27 9.77
CA TYR A 21 -14.32 -2.32 10.60
C TYR A 21 -12.80 -2.15 10.75
N LYS A 22 -12.34 -2.12 12.00
CA LYS A 22 -10.94 -1.88 12.34
C LYS A 22 -10.60 -2.57 13.67
N PRO A 23 -10.14 -3.83 13.63
CA PRO A 23 -9.78 -4.56 14.83
C PRO A 23 -8.50 -4.01 15.47
N LEU A 24 -8.20 -4.44 16.69
CA LEU A 24 -6.91 -4.15 17.31
C LEU A 24 -5.78 -4.75 16.47
N PRO A 25 -4.71 -3.98 16.15
CA PRO A 25 -3.64 -4.46 15.28
C PRO A 25 -2.80 -5.54 15.97
N GLN A 26 -2.52 -6.62 15.25
CA GLN A 26 -1.54 -7.64 15.62
C GLN A 26 -0.24 -7.37 14.84
N PHE A 27 0.90 -7.23 15.50
CA PHE A 27 2.14 -6.85 14.81
C PHE A 27 2.95 -8.09 14.45
N HIS A 28 3.41 -8.17 13.20
CA HIS A 28 4.14 -9.32 12.67
C HIS A 28 5.56 -8.94 12.23
N GLY A 29 6.56 -9.67 12.73
CA GLY A 29 7.98 -9.39 12.49
C GLY A 29 8.56 -8.28 13.37
N GLU A 30 9.70 -7.72 12.96
CA GLU A 30 10.48 -6.81 13.79
C GLU A 30 10.20 -5.33 13.49
N GLY A 31 9.93 -4.57 14.55
CA GLY A 31 9.66 -3.13 14.50
C GLY A 31 10.92 -2.26 14.48
N PRO A 32 10.77 -0.91 14.50
CA PRO A 32 9.51 -0.17 14.66
C PRO A 32 8.80 0.17 13.33
N LEU A 33 9.42 -0.12 12.18
CA LEU A 33 8.84 0.10 10.86
C LEU A 33 7.92 -1.05 10.48
N TYR A 34 6.62 -0.80 10.51
CA TYR A 34 5.59 -1.73 10.05
C TYR A 34 4.83 -1.16 8.86
N LEU A 35 4.44 -2.05 7.96
CA LEU A 35 3.62 -1.81 6.79
C LEU A 35 2.26 -2.50 6.97
N GLY A 36 1.16 -1.79 6.77
CA GLY A 36 -0.17 -2.38 6.57
C GLY A 36 -0.55 -2.29 5.09
N LEU A 37 -1.01 -3.39 4.51
CA LEU A 37 -1.45 -3.46 3.12
C LEU A 37 -2.98 -3.39 3.08
N GLU A 38 -3.51 -2.49 2.28
CA GLU A 38 -4.91 -2.51 1.84
C GLU A 38 -4.90 -2.70 0.31
N LEU A 39 -5.54 -3.77 -0.17
CA LEU A 39 -5.57 -4.15 -1.58
C LEU A 39 -7.03 -4.27 -2.04
N GLU A 40 -7.47 -3.32 -2.87
CA GLU A 40 -8.82 -3.30 -3.43
C GLU A 40 -8.89 -4.28 -4.62
N ILE A 41 -9.86 -5.20 -4.60
CA ILE A 41 -9.94 -6.30 -5.58
C ILE A 41 -11.35 -6.37 -6.16
N ASN A 42 -11.45 -6.31 -7.48
CA ASN A 42 -12.69 -6.55 -8.21
C ASN A 42 -12.94 -8.06 -8.35
N CYS A 43 -14.20 -8.44 -8.31
CA CYS A 43 -14.65 -9.82 -8.46
C CYS A 43 -15.74 -9.91 -9.53
N LEU A 44 -15.82 -11.07 -10.19
CA LEU A 44 -16.98 -11.41 -11.01
C LEU A 44 -18.22 -11.56 -10.11
N ARG A 45 -19.38 -11.14 -10.62
CA ARG A 45 -20.62 -11.03 -9.84
C ARG A 45 -21.07 -12.31 -9.16
N ASP A 46 -20.91 -13.43 -9.84
CA ASP A 46 -21.28 -14.77 -9.36
C ASP A 46 -20.15 -15.45 -8.57
N ARG A 47 -19.00 -14.78 -8.39
CA ARG A 47 -17.78 -15.34 -7.77
C ARG A 47 -17.39 -14.67 -6.47
N VAL A 48 -17.99 -13.53 -6.09
CA VAL A 48 -17.56 -12.73 -4.93
C VAL A 48 -17.42 -13.59 -3.66
N SER A 49 -18.41 -14.44 -3.35
CA SER A 49 -18.36 -15.28 -2.14
C SER A 49 -17.24 -16.32 -2.20
N GLN A 50 -16.99 -16.90 -3.39
CA GLN A 50 -15.89 -17.83 -3.61
C GLN A 50 -14.53 -17.13 -3.43
N CYS A 51 -14.37 -15.95 -4.01
CA CYS A 51 -13.15 -15.15 -3.90
C CYS A 51 -12.90 -14.70 -2.45
N ALA A 52 -13.94 -14.24 -1.75
CA ALA A 52 -13.85 -13.83 -0.36
C ALA A 52 -13.46 -15.00 0.56
N ASN A 53 -14.07 -16.17 0.39
CA ASN A 53 -13.71 -17.37 1.15
C ASN A 53 -12.27 -17.82 0.88
N THR A 54 -11.84 -17.77 -0.38
CA THR A 54 -10.44 -18.08 -0.78
C THR A 54 -9.46 -17.13 -0.09
N ALA A 55 -9.78 -15.84 -0.05
CA ALA A 55 -8.95 -14.83 0.60
C ALA A 55 -8.91 -15.00 2.12
N VAL A 56 -10.05 -15.20 2.78
CA VAL A 56 -10.10 -15.40 4.24
C VAL A 56 -9.36 -16.68 4.65
N GLU A 57 -9.51 -17.78 3.92
CA GLU A 57 -8.81 -19.03 4.21
C GLU A 57 -7.29 -18.86 4.09
N ALA A 58 -6.81 -18.19 3.04
CA ALA A 58 -5.38 -17.98 2.83
C ALA A 58 -4.76 -16.96 3.80
N LEU A 59 -5.51 -15.92 4.19
CA LEU A 59 -5.05 -14.92 5.16
C LEU A 59 -5.01 -15.47 6.58
N GLY A 60 -5.98 -16.31 6.95
CA GLY A 60 -6.14 -16.75 8.33
C GLY A 60 -6.20 -15.57 9.29
N SER A 61 -5.33 -15.55 10.31
CA SER A 61 -5.26 -14.46 11.28
C SER A 61 -4.43 -13.25 10.84
N LEU A 62 -3.84 -13.26 9.65
CA LEU A 62 -2.99 -12.16 9.16
C LEU A 62 -3.81 -10.94 8.73
N GLY A 63 -5.04 -11.13 8.27
CA GLY A 63 -5.83 -10.07 7.68
C GLY A 63 -7.31 -10.36 7.71
N TYR A 64 -8.06 -9.45 7.11
CA TYR A 64 -9.52 -9.48 7.03
C TYR A 64 -9.97 -8.78 5.76
N LEU A 65 -11.23 -8.99 5.37
CA LEU A 65 -11.83 -8.33 4.22
C LEU A 65 -12.80 -7.26 4.70
N LYS A 66 -12.86 -6.14 3.99
CA LYS A 66 -13.89 -5.11 4.20
C LYS A 66 -14.45 -4.57 2.90
N GLU A 67 -15.62 -3.98 2.99
CA GLU A 67 -16.17 -3.14 1.93
C GLU A 67 -15.29 -1.90 1.70
N ASP A 68 -15.14 -1.50 0.44
CA ASP A 68 -14.65 -0.16 0.09
C ASP A 68 -15.53 0.45 -1.00
N GLY A 69 -15.84 1.74 -0.86
CA GLY A 69 -16.71 2.47 -1.77
C GLY A 69 -16.09 2.77 -3.14
N SER A 70 -14.79 2.55 -3.33
CA SER A 70 -14.17 2.58 -4.67
C SER A 70 -14.47 1.33 -5.49
N ILE A 71 -14.84 0.22 -4.84
CA ILE A 71 -15.01 -1.09 -5.47
C ILE A 71 -16.48 -1.26 -5.85
N SER A 72 -16.74 -1.46 -7.15
CA SER A 72 -18.13 -1.70 -7.61
C SER A 72 -18.64 -3.07 -7.18
N LEU A 73 -17.77 -4.09 -7.21
CA LEU A 73 -18.10 -5.46 -6.82
C LEU A 73 -16.84 -6.23 -6.46
N GLY A 74 -16.70 -6.59 -5.19
CA GLY A 74 -15.49 -7.22 -4.67
C GLY A 74 -15.25 -6.85 -3.22
N PHE A 75 -13.99 -6.78 -2.81
CA PHE A 75 -13.60 -6.51 -1.43
C PHE A 75 -12.23 -5.85 -1.36
N GLU A 76 -11.97 -5.15 -0.25
CA GLU A 76 -10.63 -4.73 0.12
C GLU A 76 -10.03 -5.75 1.10
N LEU A 77 -8.90 -6.32 0.71
CA LEU A 77 -8.08 -7.17 1.57
C LEU A 77 -7.19 -6.28 2.43
N VAL A 78 -7.30 -6.41 3.74
CA VAL A 78 -6.52 -5.62 4.70
C VAL A 78 -5.67 -6.52 5.59
N THR A 79 -4.37 -6.24 5.66
CA THR A 79 -3.47 -6.95 6.55
C THR A 79 -3.32 -6.24 7.89
N HIS A 80 -3.08 -7.02 8.93
CA HIS A 80 -2.43 -6.51 10.12
C HIS A 80 -1.00 -5.98 9.80
N PRO A 81 -0.41 -5.12 10.65
CA PRO A 81 0.91 -4.54 10.37
C PRO A 81 2.04 -5.58 10.35
N MET A 82 2.88 -5.53 9.32
CA MET A 82 4.02 -6.43 9.11
C MET A 82 5.32 -5.64 8.92
N SER A 83 6.43 -6.10 9.48
CA SER A 83 7.75 -5.65 8.99
C SER A 83 7.91 -6.08 7.53
N TYR A 84 8.72 -5.35 6.76
CA TYR A 84 8.89 -5.64 5.33
C TYR A 84 9.43 -7.06 5.08
N GLU A 85 10.47 -7.46 5.82
CA GLU A 85 11.06 -8.81 5.71
C GLU A 85 10.01 -9.89 6.00
N TRP A 86 9.24 -9.71 7.08
CA TRP A 86 8.18 -10.65 7.44
C TRP A 86 7.12 -10.76 6.34
N ALA A 87 6.70 -9.63 5.76
CA ALA A 87 5.72 -9.61 4.67
C ALA A 87 6.23 -10.40 3.45
N ILE A 88 7.47 -10.16 3.02
CA ILE A 88 8.07 -10.89 1.88
C ILE A 88 8.12 -12.40 2.14
N GLN A 89 8.42 -12.82 3.37
CA GLN A 89 8.57 -14.24 3.70
C GLN A 89 7.24 -14.97 3.99
N ASN A 90 6.24 -14.27 4.53
CA ASN A 90 5.07 -14.92 5.16
C ASN A 90 3.71 -14.50 4.59
N PHE A 91 3.63 -13.39 3.83
CA PHE A 91 2.38 -13.08 3.15
C PHE A 91 2.02 -14.22 2.19
N PRO A 92 0.75 -14.65 2.10
CA PRO A 92 0.34 -15.78 1.26
C PRO A 92 0.36 -15.40 -0.23
N TRP A 93 1.53 -15.20 -0.83
CA TRP A 93 1.69 -14.66 -2.20
C TRP A 93 0.90 -15.44 -3.26
N LYS A 94 0.72 -16.76 -3.09
CA LYS A 94 -0.09 -17.60 -3.98
C LYS A 94 -1.58 -17.24 -3.98
N LEU A 95 -2.07 -16.56 -2.94
CA LEU A 95 -3.43 -16.03 -2.89
C LEU A 95 -3.71 -15.10 -4.07
N LEU A 96 -2.77 -14.24 -4.42
CA LEU A 96 -2.98 -13.26 -5.49
C LEU A 96 -3.20 -13.97 -6.83
N THR A 97 -2.37 -14.97 -7.15
CA THR A 97 -2.55 -15.83 -8.33
C THR A 97 -3.86 -16.60 -8.27
N ALA A 98 -4.24 -17.15 -7.11
CA ALA A 98 -5.50 -17.88 -6.96
C ALA A 98 -6.73 -16.99 -7.20
N LEU A 99 -6.71 -15.74 -6.74
CA LEU A 99 -7.77 -14.77 -7.02
C LEU A 99 -7.81 -14.40 -8.51
N GLN A 100 -6.65 -14.21 -9.13
CA GLN A 100 -6.57 -13.96 -10.57
C GLN A 100 -7.17 -15.13 -11.38
N ASP A 101 -6.87 -16.38 -11.01
CA ASP A 101 -7.43 -17.58 -11.64
C ASP A 101 -8.95 -17.70 -11.46
N LEU A 102 -9.50 -17.08 -10.40
CA LEU A 102 -10.95 -16.96 -10.19
C LEU A 102 -11.60 -15.82 -10.98
N GLY A 103 -10.81 -15.07 -11.76
CA GLY A 103 -11.26 -13.95 -12.57
C GLY A 103 -11.33 -12.63 -11.81
N CYS A 104 -10.65 -12.50 -10.67
CA CYS A 104 -10.46 -11.20 -10.03
C CYS A 104 -9.43 -10.36 -10.77
N ASP A 105 -9.53 -9.05 -10.59
CA ASP A 105 -8.55 -8.07 -11.07
C ASP A 105 -8.43 -6.87 -10.13
N GLY A 106 -7.51 -5.97 -10.45
CA GLY A 106 -7.31 -4.70 -9.76
C GLY A 106 -7.54 -3.49 -10.67
N GLU A 107 -8.33 -3.62 -11.73
CA GLU A 107 -8.58 -2.54 -12.69
C GLU A 107 -9.31 -1.37 -12.02
N ASP A 108 -8.83 -0.14 -12.29
CA ASP A 108 -9.36 1.14 -11.80
C ASP A 108 -9.43 1.30 -10.25
N VAL A 109 -8.92 0.35 -9.48
CA VAL A 109 -8.89 0.36 -8.01
C VAL A 109 -7.46 0.46 -7.42
N GLY A 110 -7.36 0.68 -6.11
CA GLY A 110 -6.14 1.07 -5.42
C GLY A 110 -5.41 -0.02 -4.64
N LEU A 111 -4.12 0.22 -4.41
CA LEU A 111 -3.34 -0.42 -3.34
C LEU A 111 -2.83 0.69 -2.41
N HIS A 112 -3.09 0.53 -1.11
CA HIS A 112 -2.60 1.45 -0.09
C HIS A 112 -1.58 0.76 0.81
N VAL A 113 -0.47 1.45 1.09
CA VAL A 113 0.54 0.98 2.05
C VAL A 113 0.59 1.95 3.22
N HIS A 114 0.16 1.49 4.39
CA HIS A 114 0.29 2.21 5.65
C HIS A 114 1.68 2.02 6.25
N VAL A 115 2.46 3.09 6.33
CA VAL A 115 3.80 3.12 6.92
C VAL A 115 3.71 3.64 8.36
N SER A 116 4.17 2.87 9.35
CA SER A 116 4.14 3.29 10.76
C SER A 116 4.92 4.58 11.00
N ARG A 117 4.34 5.52 11.76
CA ARG A 117 5.01 6.78 12.13
C ARG A 117 6.17 6.58 13.10
N GLU A 118 6.10 5.50 13.87
CA GLU A 118 7.16 5.05 14.79
C GLU A 118 8.36 4.47 14.04
N GLY A 119 8.18 4.05 12.78
CA GLY A 119 9.28 3.68 11.90
C GLY A 119 10.28 4.82 11.64
N PHE A 120 9.96 6.08 11.93
CA PHE A 120 10.84 7.21 11.68
C PHE A 120 11.51 7.74 12.96
N ASP A 121 12.85 7.78 12.99
CA ASP A 121 13.66 8.26 14.13
C ASP A 121 13.35 9.69 14.61
N SER A 122 12.85 10.55 13.72
CA SER A 122 12.62 11.96 14.07
C SER A 122 11.72 12.68 13.08
N THR A 123 11.26 13.87 13.46
CA THR A 123 10.62 14.84 12.56
C THR A 123 11.50 15.16 11.35
N ALA A 124 12.82 15.23 11.51
CA ALA A 124 13.73 15.48 10.39
C ALA A 124 13.75 14.31 9.40
N HIS A 125 13.73 13.07 9.89
CA HIS A 125 13.62 11.88 9.07
C HIS A 125 12.29 11.87 8.29
N ARG A 126 11.14 12.05 8.97
CA ARG A 126 9.81 12.16 8.32
C ARG A 126 9.79 13.22 7.23
N TYR A 127 10.39 14.38 7.50
CA TYR A 127 10.51 15.46 6.51
C TYR A 127 11.32 15.04 5.28
N ARG A 128 12.48 14.41 5.48
CA ARG A 128 13.31 13.91 4.35
C ARG A 128 12.56 12.90 3.51
N TRP A 129 11.84 11.97 4.14
CA TRP A 129 11.00 10.99 3.45
C TRP A 129 9.88 11.63 2.64
N LEU A 130 9.06 12.50 3.25
CA LEU A 130 8.00 13.21 2.54
C LEU A 130 8.55 14.02 1.36
N LYS A 131 9.65 14.77 1.56
CA LYS A 131 10.28 15.51 0.47
C LYS A 131 10.83 14.60 -0.62
N PHE A 132 11.40 13.46 -0.26
CA PHE A 132 11.89 12.48 -1.22
C PHE A 132 10.75 11.97 -2.11
N ILE A 133 9.65 11.50 -1.52
CA ILE A 133 8.49 11.02 -2.29
C ILE A 133 7.91 12.13 -3.19
N TYR A 134 7.60 13.31 -2.63
CA TYR A 134 7.00 14.41 -3.41
C TYR A 134 7.91 14.99 -4.50
N ARG A 135 9.24 14.83 -4.41
CA ARG A 135 10.17 15.28 -5.46
C ARG A 135 10.31 14.28 -6.60
N ASN A 136 10.00 13.02 -6.33
CA ASN A 136 10.19 11.91 -7.24
C ASN A 136 8.84 11.39 -7.75
N GLU A 137 7.89 12.29 -8.00
CA GLU A 137 6.53 11.96 -8.45
C GLU A 137 6.52 11.09 -9.71
N ASN A 138 7.27 11.45 -10.76
CA ASN A 138 7.30 10.65 -12.00
C ASN A 138 7.76 9.21 -11.78
N PRO A 139 8.93 8.94 -11.17
CA PRO A 139 9.35 7.58 -10.93
C PRO A 139 8.49 6.83 -9.88
N VAL A 140 7.95 7.53 -8.87
CA VAL A 140 6.99 6.92 -7.93
C VAL A 140 5.72 6.48 -8.67
N CYS A 141 5.16 7.34 -9.53
CA CYS A 141 4.01 7.00 -10.37
C CYS A 141 4.29 5.85 -11.34
N ARG A 142 5.53 5.72 -11.83
CA ARG A 142 5.95 4.60 -12.67
C ARG A 142 5.84 3.28 -11.90
N ILE A 143 6.50 3.16 -10.74
CA ILE A 143 6.38 1.95 -9.87
C ILE A 143 4.94 1.72 -9.44
N ALA A 144 4.20 2.80 -9.19
CA ALA A 144 2.80 2.73 -8.82
C ALA A 144 1.86 2.28 -9.95
N ARG A 145 2.34 2.19 -11.20
CA ARG A 145 1.57 1.85 -12.40
C ARG A 145 0.32 2.72 -12.63
N ARG A 146 0.21 3.86 -11.93
CA ARG A 146 -0.84 4.86 -12.13
C ARG A 146 -0.42 6.26 -11.72
N ARG A 147 -1.17 7.23 -12.25
CA ARG A 147 -1.19 8.62 -11.80
C ARG A 147 -2.64 9.07 -11.70
N SER A 148 -3.10 9.33 -10.48
CA SER A 148 -4.48 9.78 -10.26
C SER A 148 -4.52 11.15 -9.59
N GLY A 149 -5.13 12.12 -10.27
CA GLY A 149 -5.39 13.44 -9.71
C GLY A 149 -6.52 13.44 -8.68
N GLU A 150 -7.41 12.45 -8.75
CA GLU A 150 -8.62 12.32 -7.93
C GLU A 150 -8.36 11.51 -6.64
N TRP A 151 -7.72 10.35 -6.75
CA TRP A 151 -7.58 9.37 -5.67
C TRP A 151 -6.23 9.40 -4.95
N ALA A 152 -5.17 9.88 -5.64
CA ALA A 152 -3.79 9.87 -5.16
C ALA A 152 -2.98 11.11 -5.59
N SER A 153 -3.58 12.28 -5.44
CA SER A 153 -3.06 13.54 -6.00
C SER A 153 -1.70 13.96 -5.40
N PHE A 154 -0.73 14.25 -6.25
CA PHE A 154 0.52 14.94 -5.88
C PHE A 154 0.32 16.46 -5.99
N ARG A 155 -0.09 17.13 -4.91
CA ARG A 155 -0.31 18.59 -4.96
C ARG A 155 0.95 19.35 -4.58
N PRO A 156 1.27 20.47 -5.27
CA PRO A 156 2.39 21.35 -4.87
C PRO A 156 2.29 21.82 -3.42
N ALA A 157 1.07 22.04 -2.92
CA ALA A 157 0.81 22.40 -1.53
C ALA A 157 1.28 21.32 -0.54
N ASP A 158 1.14 20.03 -0.87
CA ASP A 158 1.54 18.93 0.01
C ASP A 158 3.08 18.89 0.12
N ARG A 159 3.76 19.11 -1.00
CA ARG A 159 5.23 19.24 -1.04
C ARG A 159 5.75 20.46 -0.25
N ALA A 160 4.99 21.56 -0.23
CA ALA A 160 5.30 22.75 0.57
C ALA A 160 5.05 22.50 2.07
N ASN A 161 3.98 21.76 2.40
CA ASN A 161 3.57 21.42 3.76
C ASN A 161 4.29 20.22 4.37
N ALA A 162 5.20 19.55 3.65
CA ALA A 162 5.93 18.38 4.14
C ALA A 162 6.57 18.58 5.53
N ARG A 163 7.07 19.78 5.85
CA ARG A 163 7.60 20.08 7.20
C ARG A 163 6.50 20.06 8.27
N SER A 164 5.34 20.62 7.97
CA SER A 164 4.19 20.63 8.88
C SER A 164 3.63 19.22 9.07
N TYR A 165 3.51 18.43 8.00
CA TYR A 165 3.09 17.02 8.07
C TYR A 165 4.07 16.15 8.85
N ALA A 166 5.38 16.40 8.74
CA ALA A 166 6.40 15.73 9.54
C ALA A 166 6.24 16.02 11.04
N LYS A 167 5.76 17.22 11.41
CA LYS A 167 5.45 17.64 12.78
C LYS A 167 4.10 17.14 13.29
N GLY A 168 3.31 16.47 12.44
CA GLY A 168 2.01 15.91 12.82
C GLY A 168 0.80 16.72 12.37
N LEU A 169 0.98 17.81 11.60
CA LEU A 169 -0.16 18.44 10.94
C LEU A 169 -0.87 17.40 10.05
N LYS A 170 -2.19 17.40 10.11
CA LYS A 170 -3.04 16.55 9.28
C LYS A 170 -3.37 17.25 7.97
N GLY A 171 -3.44 16.48 6.89
CA GLY A 171 -3.97 16.96 5.62
C GLY A 171 -5.43 17.38 5.76
N ASP A 172 -5.95 18.01 4.73
CA ASP A 172 -7.36 18.41 4.62
C ASP A 172 -8.25 17.34 3.97
N ALA A 173 -7.64 16.33 3.32
CA ALA A 173 -8.34 15.28 2.60
C ALA A 173 -7.49 14.00 2.54
N ARG A 174 -8.17 12.84 2.42
CA ARG A 174 -7.52 11.53 2.29
C ARG A 174 -6.91 11.28 0.90
N TYR A 175 -7.50 11.82 -0.18
CA TYR A 175 -7.13 11.49 -1.55
C TYR A 175 -5.87 12.22 -2.05
N ARG A 176 -4.76 11.99 -1.35
CA ARG A 176 -3.43 12.54 -1.63
C ARG A 176 -2.46 11.41 -1.81
N ALA A 177 -1.38 11.64 -2.56
CA ALA A 177 -0.31 10.66 -2.76
C ALA A 177 0.18 10.06 -1.42
N ILE A 178 0.32 10.93 -0.41
CA ILE A 178 0.53 10.53 0.98
C ILE A 178 -0.61 11.10 1.82
N ASN A 179 -1.49 10.23 2.29
CA ASN A 179 -2.51 10.60 3.26
C ASN A 179 -1.87 10.66 4.66
N THR A 180 -1.97 11.84 5.27
CA THR A 180 -1.39 12.14 6.58
C THR A 180 -2.45 12.20 7.69
N LEU A 181 -3.73 11.95 7.37
CA LEU A 181 -4.83 11.89 8.33
C LEU A 181 -4.65 10.78 9.37
N PRO A 182 -4.22 9.55 9.03
CA PRO A 182 -4.07 8.50 10.04
C PRO A 182 -3.11 8.89 11.17
N ASP A 183 -3.49 8.57 12.40
CA ASP A 183 -2.74 8.94 13.62
C ASP A 183 -1.47 8.15 13.82
N LYS A 184 -1.49 6.87 13.45
CA LYS A 184 -0.38 5.95 13.68
C LYS A 184 0.47 5.70 12.45
N THR A 185 -0.02 6.06 11.27
CA THR A 185 0.63 5.77 9.98
C THR A 185 0.66 6.99 9.06
N TYR A 186 1.55 6.98 8.09
CA TYR A 186 1.40 7.69 6.83
C TYR A 186 0.91 6.67 5.81
N GLU A 187 -0.10 7.00 5.01
CA GLU A 187 -0.67 6.06 4.04
C GLU A 187 -0.26 6.47 2.63
N MET A 188 0.47 5.59 1.96
CA MET A 188 0.86 5.74 0.56
C MET A 188 -0.28 5.26 -0.31
N ARG A 189 -0.99 6.17 -0.97
CA ARG A 189 -2.15 5.85 -1.81
C ARG A 189 -1.84 5.74 -3.28
N VAL A 190 -0.57 5.87 -3.67
CA VAL A 190 -0.18 6.09 -5.07
C VAL A 190 -0.41 4.87 -5.96
N PHE A 191 -0.35 3.66 -5.42
CA PHE A 191 -0.29 2.42 -6.17
C PHE A 191 -1.62 2.03 -6.80
N ALA A 192 -1.57 1.54 -8.04
CA ALA A 192 -2.65 0.77 -8.63
C ALA A 192 -2.73 -0.59 -7.92
N SER A 193 -3.94 -1.12 -7.78
CA SER A 193 -4.11 -2.50 -7.35
C SER A 193 -3.43 -3.48 -8.32
N SER A 194 -3.14 -4.67 -7.83
CA SER A 194 -2.58 -5.75 -8.63
C SER A 194 -2.74 -7.11 -7.94
N LEU A 195 -2.87 -8.14 -8.77
CA LEU A 195 -2.76 -9.54 -8.37
C LEU A 195 -1.47 -10.21 -8.87
N ASP A 196 -0.54 -9.46 -9.50
CA ASP A 196 0.83 -9.93 -9.73
C ASP A 196 1.63 -9.75 -8.42
N PRO A 197 2.13 -10.85 -7.80
CA PRO A 197 2.92 -10.75 -6.58
C PRO A 197 4.12 -9.82 -6.69
N ARG A 198 4.78 -9.75 -7.86
CA ARG A 198 5.97 -8.91 -8.06
C ARG A 198 5.63 -7.43 -7.92
N GLU A 199 4.50 -7.02 -8.49
CA GLU A 199 4.04 -5.63 -8.46
C GLU A 199 3.65 -5.20 -7.02
N VAL A 200 3.01 -6.09 -6.25
CA VAL A 200 2.65 -5.84 -4.84
C VAL A 200 3.91 -5.82 -3.96
N GLN A 201 4.85 -6.74 -4.18
CA GLN A 201 6.14 -6.77 -3.48
C GLN A 201 6.96 -5.51 -3.76
N ALA A 202 6.96 -5.02 -5.01
CA ALA A 202 7.64 -3.78 -5.39
C ALA A 202 7.01 -2.55 -4.70
N ALA A 203 5.68 -2.51 -4.52
CA ALA A 203 5.00 -1.46 -3.76
C ALA A 203 5.43 -1.45 -2.28
N LEU A 204 5.44 -2.63 -1.64
CA LEU A 204 5.93 -2.76 -0.25
C LEU A 204 7.42 -2.41 -0.14
N ALA A 205 8.22 -2.82 -1.13
CA ALA A 205 9.65 -2.52 -1.20
C ALA A 205 9.89 -1.01 -1.34
N LEU A 206 9.15 -0.30 -2.20
CA LEU A 206 9.24 1.16 -2.31
C LEU A 206 8.89 1.83 -0.97
N ALA A 207 7.84 1.37 -0.29
CA ALA A 207 7.45 1.91 1.00
C ALA A 207 8.56 1.74 2.04
N ALA A 208 9.08 0.53 2.23
CA ALA A 208 10.14 0.24 3.20
C ALA A 208 11.48 0.91 2.84
N ALA A 209 11.95 0.70 1.61
CA ALA A 209 13.24 1.20 1.15
C ALA A 209 13.31 2.73 1.20
N SER A 210 12.23 3.43 0.85
CA SER A 210 12.22 4.89 0.90
C SER A 210 12.36 5.43 2.33
N VAL A 211 11.81 4.74 3.33
CA VAL A 211 12.03 5.08 4.74
C VAL A 211 13.49 4.84 5.11
N GLU A 212 14.01 3.63 4.89
CA GLU A 212 15.39 3.29 5.30
C GLU A 212 16.46 4.12 4.59
N TYR A 213 16.28 4.36 3.29
CA TYR A 213 17.16 5.25 2.52
C TYR A 213 17.22 6.66 3.13
N THR A 214 16.06 7.23 3.46
CA THR A 214 15.98 8.62 3.96
C THR A 214 16.33 8.76 5.44
N ARG A 215 16.38 7.64 6.19
CA ARG A 215 16.82 7.60 7.59
C ARG A 215 18.21 8.20 7.76
N ARG A 216 19.15 7.76 6.92
CA ARG A 216 20.57 8.11 7.02
C ARG A 216 21.00 9.34 6.22
N LEU A 217 20.11 9.91 5.41
CA LEU A 217 20.43 11.10 4.61
C LEU A 217 20.77 12.32 5.51
N THR A 218 21.99 12.83 5.35
CA THR A 218 22.41 14.09 5.95
C THR A 218 22.09 15.28 5.04
N VAL A 219 22.17 16.51 5.59
CA VAL A 219 22.07 17.73 4.77
C VAL A 219 23.17 17.76 3.69
N ALA A 220 24.35 17.25 4.01
CA ALA A 220 25.46 17.17 3.06
C ALA A 220 25.18 16.19 1.93
N ASP A 221 24.59 15.02 2.21
CA ASP A 221 24.21 14.05 1.17
C ASP A 221 23.17 14.66 0.22
N VAL A 222 22.18 15.38 0.78
CA VAL A 222 21.15 16.05 -0.03
C VAL A 222 21.74 17.09 -0.97
N HIS A 223 22.68 17.93 -0.50
CA HIS A 223 23.22 19.04 -1.29
C HIS A 223 24.40 18.65 -2.20
N ARG A 224 25.26 17.74 -1.76
CA ARG A 224 26.53 17.42 -2.44
C ARG A 224 26.49 16.12 -3.21
N ARG A 225 25.58 15.21 -2.87
CA ARG A 225 25.49 13.85 -3.46
C ARG A 225 24.13 13.58 -4.10
N SER A 226 23.33 14.63 -4.31
CA SER A 226 21.99 14.52 -4.89
C SER A 226 21.12 13.50 -4.16
N GLY A 227 21.22 13.40 -2.82
CA GLY A 227 20.56 12.36 -2.03
C GLY A 227 19.03 12.33 -2.11
N TRP A 228 18.38 13.35 -2.68
CA TRP A 228 16.94 13.31 -3.00
C TRP A 228 16.62 12.88 -4.43
N SER A 229 17.61 12.57 -5.25
CA SER A 229 17.38 12.09 -6.62
C SER A 229 16.97 10.62 -6.61
N TRP A 230 16.11 10.25 -7.56
CA TRP A 230 15.75 8.85 -7.78
C TRP A 230 16.95 7.98 -8.14
N ALA A 231 17.91 8.50 -8.90
CA ALA A 231 19.12 7.77 -9.27
C ALA A 231 19.97 7.38 -8.05
N SER A 232 20.14 8.28 -7.09
CA SER A 232 20.84 7.96 -5.83
C SER A 232 20.10 6.90 -5.01
N PHE A 233 18.76 6.94 -5.02
CA PHE A 233 17.93 5.93 -4.38
C PHE A 233 18.08 4.56 -5.04
N LEU A 234 18.00 4.47 -6.37
CA LEU A 234 18.19 3.21 -7.10
C LEU A 234 19.61 2.64 -6.91
N ALA A 235 20.63 3.49 -6.90
CA ALA A 235 21.99 3.05 -6.62
C ALA A 235 22.12 2.48 -5.20
N TRP A 236 21.39 3.05 -4.23
CA TRP A 236 21.33 2.51 -2.88
C TRP A 236 20.55 1.19 -2.83
N THR A 237 19.37 1.08 -3.44
CA THR A 237 18.58 -0.16 -3.44
C THR A 237 19.27 -1.29 -4.19
N ALA A 238 20.08 -1.01 -5.21
CA ALA A 238 20.91 -2.02 -5.88
C ALA A 238 21.97 -2.66 -4.96
N ALA A 239 22.37 -1.97 -3.89
CA ALA A 239 23.29 -2.48 -2.87
C ALA A 239 22.56 -3.15 -1.68
N HIS A 240 21.23 -3.21 -1.70
CA HIS A 240 20.38 -3.78 -0.64
C HIS A 240 19.48 -4.87 -1.25
N PRO A 241 19.98 -6.13 -1.32
CA PRO A 241 19.31 -7.21 -2.06
C PRO A 241 17.92 -7.54 -1.52
N GLU A 242 17.61 -7.22 -0.27
CA GLU A 242 16.27 -7.35 0.30
C GLU A 242 15.21 -6.54 -0.47
N TYR A 243 15.58 -5.47 -1.15
CA TYR A 243 14.68 -4.65 -1.97
C TYR A 243 14.72 -5.02 -3.45
N GLN A 244 15.25 -6.19 -3.84
CA GLN A 244 15.35 -6.50 -5.25
C GLN A 244 14.01 -6.56 -6.03
N PRO A 245 12.83 -6.86 -5.42
CA PRO A 245 11.55 -6.73 -6.12
C PRO A 245 11.31 -5.32 -6.68
N LEU A 246 11.76 -4.26 -5.99
CA LEU A 246 11.69 -2.89 -6.50
C LEU A 246 12.62 -2.65 -7.68
N ASN A 247 13.82 -3.23 -7.65
CA ASN A 247 14.82 -3.05 -8.70
C ASN A 247 14.42 -3.77 -9.99
N GLU A 248 13.87 -4.99 -9.87
CA GLU A 248 13.33 -5.75 -11.00
C GLU A 248 12.16 -5.02 -11.64
N GLU A 249 11.17 -4.62 -10.83
CA GLU A 249 10.01 -3.86 -11.33
C GLU A 249 10.43 -2.57 -12.04
N TRP A 250 11.39 -1.83 -11.46
CA TRP A 250 11.92 -0.63 -12.11
C TRP A 250 12.56 -0.92 -13.47
N ALA A 251 13.33 -2.01 -13.57
CA ALA A 251 14.00 -2.41 -14.81
C ALA A 251 13.00 -2.83 -15.89
N ASP A 252 11.99 -3.62 -15.53
CA ASP A 252 10.94 -4.08 -16.45
C ASP A 252 10.14 -2.89 -17.01
N LEU A 253 9.71 -1.97 -16.13
CA LEU A 253 8.99 -0.75 -16.53
C LEU A 253 9.86 0.25 -17.32
N ALA A 254 11.18 0.19 -17.17
CA ALA A 254 12.10 1.01 -17.97
C ALA A 254 12.30 0.43 -19.38
N CYS A 255 12.25 -0.89 -19.53
CA CYS A 255 12.38 -1.58 -20.82
C CYS A 255 11.09 -1.54 -21.66
N ALA A 256 9.93 -1.35 -21.04
CA ALA A 256 8.63 -1.29 -21.71
C ALA A 256 8.33 0.05 -22.43
N CYS A 257 9.33 0.92 -22.62
CA CYS A 257 9.19 2.27 -23.19
C CYS A 257 10.01 2.45 -24.47
#